data_AF-A0A3N5SYQ7-F1
#
_entry.id   AF-A0A3N5SYQ7-F1
#
_cell.length_a   1.000
_cell.length_b   1.000
_cell.length_c   1.000
_cell.angle_alpha   90.00
_cell.angle_beta   90.00
_cell.angle_gamma   90.00
#
_symmetry.space_group_name_H-M   'P 1'
#
loop_
_entity.id
_entity.type
_entity.pdbx_description
1 polymer ?
#
loop_
_entity_poly.entity_id
_entity_poly.type
_entity_poly.pdbx_seq_one_letter_code
_entity_poly.pdbx_strand_id
1 'polypeptide(L)'
;MSQSDSFSTFNQDDKTIIRPSPGGRRRQTPVAPPSQINFSGKSGPDALTDFLAGSNPLIANAFSLLSIVSKLRHLPFHHAVDELQEQLVDAIRSFEGRALQQGASPEQVKIAGYFLCALIDEAVLNTPWGTQSNWGHNSLLIRFHNEAWGGERFFQILDRLKQHPTQSLNLLELAYLCLSLGFEGKYRVAGGGIREIEQLRQEL
;
A
#
# COMPACT_ATOMS: atom_id res chain seq x y z
N MET A 1 -56.81 -5.15 58.18
CA MET A 1 -55.79 -5.36 59.23
C MET A 1 -55.41 -6.84 59.15
N SER A 2 -54.25 -7.14 58.54
CA SER A 2 -53.10 -7.83 59.19
C SER A 2 -53.35 -9.34 59.34
N GLN A 3 -52.56 -10.33 58.89
CA GLN A 3 -51.14 -10.45 58.51
C GLN A 3 -50.94 -11.83 57.81
N SER A 4 -49.84 -11.96 57.05
CA SER A 4 -48.98 -13.14 56.75
C SER A 4 -49.08 -14.33 57.73
N ASP A 5 -48.73 -15.59 57.44
CA ASP A 5 -47.93 -16.29 56.43
C ASP A 5 -48.17 -17.81 56.65
N SER A 6 -47.96 -18.67 55.63
CA SER A 6 -47.19 -19.94 55.71
C SER A 6 -47.54 -20.95 54.60
N PHE A 7 -46.65 -21.00 53.59
CA PHE A 7 -46.07 -22.20 52.92
C PHE A 7 -46.39 -23.56 53.59
N SER A 8 -46.62 -24.69 52.93
CA SER A 8 -46.35 -25.26 51.59
C SER A 8 -47.20 -26.52 51.46
N THR A 9 -47.37 -27.09 50.25
CA THR A 9 -47.11 -28.52 49.92
C THR A 9 -47.64 -28.88 48.52
N PHE A 10 -46.66 -29.08 47.63
CA PHE A 10 -46.58 -29.93 46.44
C PHE A 10 -47.64 -29.85 45.33
N ASN A 11 -47.22 -29.20 44.24
CA ASN A 11 -47.59 -29.57 42.88
C ASN A 11 -46.30 -30.01 42.17
N GLN A 12 -46.27 -31.21 41.57
CA GLN A 12 -45.49 -31.54 40.36
C GLN A 12 -45.59 -33.03 40.05
N ASP A 13 -46.52 -33.36 39.16
CA ASP A 13 -46.33 -34.43 38.18
C ASP A 13 -45.97 -33.78 36.83
N ASP A 14 -45.24 -34.56 36.04
CA ASP A 14 -44.95 -34.38 34.62
C ASP A 14 -43.66 -33.62 34.24
N LYS A 15 -42.55 -34.38 34.12
CA LYS A 15 -41.52 -34.10 33.09
C LYS A 15 -40.91 -35.38 32.55
N THR A 16 -41.21 -35.60 31.28
CA THR A 16 -40.65 -36.58 30.36
C THR A 16 -39.12 -36.48 30.21
N ILE A 17 -38.53 -37.66 30.04
CA ILE A 17 -37.13 -38.01 29.84
C ILE A 17 -36.48 -37.28 28.66
N ILE A 18 -35.31 -36.63 28.86
CA ILE A 18 -34.19 -36.59 27.89
C ILE A 18 -32.84 -36.52 28.64
N ARG A 19 -32.02 -37.56 28.52
CA ARG A 19 -30.54 -37.50 28.55
C ARG A 19 -30.09 -37.74 27.10
N PRO A 20 -29.01 -37.12 26.55
CA PRO A 20 -27.68 -37.11 27.18
C PRO A 20 -26.70 -35.93 26.84
N SER A 21 -25.56 -35.98 27.56
CA SER A 21 -24.19 -35.53 27.26
C SER A 21 -23.79 -34.04 27.28
N PRO A 22 -22.85 -33.65 28.18
CA PRO A 22 -22.20 -32.35 28.19
C PRO A 22 -20.97 -32.35 27.27
N GLY A 23 -20.78 -31.30 26.47
CA GLY A 23 -19.51 -31.14 25.74
C GLY A 23 -19.60 -30.47 24.38
N GLY A 24 -20.33 -29.37 24.25
CA GLY A 24 -20.28 -28.51 23.06
C GLY A 24 -19.13 -27.50 23.15
N ARG A 25 -17.88 -27.95 22.98
CA ARG A 25 -16.74 -27.02 22.81
C ARG A 25 -16.94 -26.33 21.46
N ARG A 26 -17.41 -25.08 21.48
CA ARG A 26 -17.55 -24.21 20.29
C ARG A 26 -16.21 -24.20 19.55
N ARG A 27 -16.13 -24.89 18.41
CA ARG A 27 -15.02 -24.72 17.46
C ARG A 27 -15.11 -23.29 16.97
N GLN A 28 -14.24 -22.42 17.48
CA GLN A 28 -13.90 -21.19 16.81
C GLN A 28 -13.35 -21.59 15.44
N THR A 29 -14.05 -21.21 14.38
CA THR A 29 -13.48 -21.21 13.04
C THR A 29 -12.24 -20.31 13.08
N PRO A 30 -11.05 -20.79 12.68
CA PRO A 30 -9.88 -19.93 12.61
C PRO A 30 -10.20 -18.82 11.61
N VAL A 31 -10.24 -17.57 12.08
CA VAL A 31 -10.12 -16.41 11.19
C VAL A 31 -8.78 -16.58 10.51
N ALA A 32 -8.78 -16.71 9.17
CA ALA A 32 -7.54 -16.79 8.43
C ALA A 32 -6.65 -15.61 8.84
N PRO A 33 -5.35 -15.82 9.11
CA PRO A 33 -4.47 -14.73 9.45
C PRO A 33 -4.54 -13.67 8.34
N PRO A 34 -4.44 -12.36 8.67
CA PRO A 34 -4.38 -11.32 7.65
C PRO A 34 -3.28 -11.71 6.67
N SER A 35 -3.57 -11.59 5.36
CA SER A 35 -2.57 -11.78 4.32
C SER A 35 -1.52 -10.70 4.50
N GLN A 36 -0.48 -11.01 5.28
CA GLN A 36 0.63 -10.11 5.53
C GLN A 36 1.38 -9.97 4.22
N ILE A 37 1.33 -8.79 3.61
CA ILE A 37 2.28 -8.47 2.56
C ILE A 37 3.62 -8.32 3.28
N ASN A 38 4.53 -9.26 3.08
CA ASN A 38 5.87 -9.17 3.68
C ASN A 38 6.63 -8.01 3.04
N PHE A 39 6.66 -6.88 3.74
CA PHE A 39 7.53 -5.73 3.47
C PHE A 39 8.98 -6.00 3.88
N SER A 40 9.16 -6.88 4.86
CA SER A 40 10.44 -7.30 5.41
C SER A 40 11.12 -8.34 4.52
N GLY A 41 11.35 -7.99 3.26
CA GLY A 41 12.47 -8.59 2.56
C GLY A 41 13.73 -8.11 3.26
N LYS A 42 14.32 -8.94 4.13
CA LYS A 42 15.75 -8.79 4.43
C LYS A 42 16.47 -9.01 3.10
N SER A 43 16.63 -7.95 2.32
CA SER A 43 17.52 -7.95 1.17
C SER A 43 18.93 -8.01 1.75
N GLY A 44 19.41 -9.23 1.98
CA GLY A 44 20.83 -9.52 1.78
C GLY A 44 21.21 -9.11 0.34
N PRO A 45 22.50 -9.08 -0.01
CA PRO A 45 22.95 -8.70 -1.35
C PRO A 45 22.32 -9.65 -2.37
N ASP A 46 21.19 -9.21 -2.94
CA ASP A 46 20.44 -9.92 -3.93
C ASP A 46 21.10 -9.52 -5.24
N ALA A 47 21.68 -10.46 -5.98
CA ALA A 47 22.50 -10.15 -7.15
C ALA A 47 21.77 -9.28 -8.18
N LEU A 48 20.43 -9.35 -8.22
CA LEU A 48 19.56 -8.45 -8.98
C LEU A 48 19.54 -7.02 -8.43
N THR A 49 19.46 -6.86 -7.11
CA THR A 49 19.53 -5.56 -6.46
C THR A 49 20.92 -4.98 -6.58
N ASP A 50 22.00 -5.77 -6.47
CA ASP A 50 23.38 -5.31 -6.68
C ASP A 50 23.66 -4.94 -8.15
N PHE A 51 23.12 -5.69 -9.11
CA PHE A 51 23.17 -5.35 -10.54
C PHE A 51 22.42 -4.04 -10.84
N LEU A 52 21.24 -3.83 -10.24
CA LEU A 52 20.47 -2.59 -10.36
C LEU A 52 21.10 -1.42 -9.55
N ALA A 53 21.70 -1.70 -8.39
CA ALA A 53 22.39 -0.74 -7.53
C ALA A 53 23.68 -0.21 -8.13
N GLY A 54 24.36 -1.02 -8.95
CA GLY A 54 25.51 -0.56 -9.73
C GLY A 54 25.18 0.52 -10.75
N SER A 55 23.89 0.72 -11.10
CA SER A 55 23.47 1.65 -12.15
C SER A 55 22.65 2.83 -11.62
N ASN A 56 21.76 2.63 -10.64
CA ASN A 56 20.92 3.71 -10.08
C ASN A 56 20.56 3.49 -8.59
N PRO A 57 21.09 4.30 -7.65
CA PRO A 57 20.85 4.14 -6.22
C PRO A 57 19.38 4.37 -5.82
N LEU A 58 18.61 5.15 -6.57
CA LEU A 58 17.19 5.37 -6.27
C LEU A 58 16.38 4.10 -6.54
N ILE A 59 16.61 3.46 -7.69
CA ILE A 59 15.89 2.23 -8.07
C ILE A 59 16.25 1.08 -7.13
N ALA A 60 17.53 0.90 -6.81
CA ALA A 60 17.95 -0.17 -5.91
C ALA A 60 17.29 -0.09 -4.53
N ASN A 61 17.17 1.12 -3.97
CA ASN A 61 16.50 1.31 -2.68
C ASN A 61 14.97 1.27 -2.79
N ALA A 62 14.41 1.58 -3.95
CA ALA A 62 12.97 1.57 -4.21
C ALA A 62 12.43 0.20 -4.63
N PHE A 63 13.29 -0.79 -4.92
CA PHE A 63 12.90 -2.06 -5.52
C PHE A 63 11.78 -2.80 -4.77
N SER A 64 11.83 -2.82 -3.44
CA SER A 64 10.78 -3.45 -2.62
C SER A 64 9.43 -2.73 -2.74
N LEU A 65 9.44 -1.40 -2.79
CA LEU A 65 8.24 -0.57 -3.01
C LEU A 65 7.71 -0.75 -4.44
N LEU A 66 8.56 -0.77 -5.45
CA LEU A 66 8.15 -1.02 -6.83
C LEU A 66 7.53 -2.42 -7.00
N SER A 67 8.11 -3.42 -6.34
CA SER A 67 7.59 -4.80 -6.34
C SER A 67 6.22 -4.92 -5.66
N ILE A 68 5.93 -4.11 -4.65
CA ILE A 68 4.64 -4.15 -3.97
C ILE A 68 3.52 -3.57 -4.81
N VAL A 69 3.80 -2.55 -5.61
CA VAL A 69 2.82 -1.90 -6.50
C VAL A 69 2.16 -2.93 -7.41
N SER A 70 2.94 -3.85 -7.98
CA SER A 70 2.41 -4.95 -8.79
C SER A 70 1.48 -5.87 -8.00
N LYS A 71 1.78 -6.14 -6.73
CA LYS A 71 0.92 -6.97 -5.86
C LYS A 71 -0.37 -6.26 -5.49
N LEU A 72 -0.31 -4.97 -5.15
CA LEU A 72 -1.46 -4.17 -4.73
C LEU A 72 -2.54 -4.10 -5.81
N ARG A 73 -2.15 -3.87 -7.07
CA ARG A 73 -3.08 -3.78 -8.20
C ARG A 73 -3.91 -5.05 -8.43
N HIS A 74 -3.33 -6.20 -8.12
CA HIS A 74 -3.98 -7.51 -8.34
C HIS A 74 -4.63 -8.05 -7.05
N LEU A 75 -4.54 -7.32 -5.93
CA LEU A 75 -5.10 -7.75 -4.67
C LEU A 75 -6.61 -7.44 -4.65
N PRO A 76 -7.49 -8.46 -4.69
CA PRO A 76 -8.94 -8.21 -4.80
C PRO A 76 -9.52 -7.60 -3.52
N PHE A 77 -8.87 -7.84 -2.38
CA PHE A 77 -9.38 -7.47 -1.08
C PHE A 77 -8.23 -7.31 -0.05
N HIS A 78 -8.33 -6.33 0.84
CA HIS A 78 -7.43 -6.17 1.99
C HIS A 78 -8.18 -5.65 3.23
N HIS A 79 -8.06 -6.34 4.38
CA HIS A 79 -8.84 -6.03 5.59
C HIS A 79 -8.17 -4.96 6.47
N ALA A 80 -6.84 -4.84 6.42
CA ALA A 80 -6.04 -4.04 7.35
C ALA A 80 -5.38 -2.84 6.64
N VAL A 81 -6.19 -2.03 5.95
CA VAL A 81 -5.69 -0.92 5.12
C VAL A 81 -4.87 0.10 5.90
N ASP A 82 -5.25 0.37 7.16
CA ASP A 82 -4.50 1.29 8.03
C ASP A 82 -3.12 0.71 8.41
N GLU A 83 -3.02 -0.59 8.70
CA GLU A 83 -1.75 -1.25 8.98
C GLU A 83 -0.84 -1.26 7.75
N LEU A 84 -1.41 -1.52 6.57
CA LEU A 84 -0.71 -1.44 5.29
C LEU A 84 -0.15 -0.04 5.04
N GLN A 85 -0.93 0.98 5.35
CA GLN A 85 -0.52 2.37 5.19
C GLN A 85 0.69 2.69 6.08
N GLU A 86 0.65 2.32 7.37
CA GLU A 86 1.78 2.55 8.27
C GLU A 86 3.04 1.77 7.82
N GLN A 87 2.88 0.53 7.33
CA GLN A 87 3.99 -0.24 6.76
C GLN A 87 4.61 0.44 5.53
N LEU A 88 3.78 1.05 4.67
CA LEU A 88 4.25 1.79 3.51
C LEU A 88 4.92 3.11 3.90
N VAL A 89 4.42 3.81 4.92
CA VAL A 89 5.06 5.01 5.48
C VAL A 89 6.47 4.68 5.98
N ASP A 90 6.63 3.60 6.74
CA ASP A 90 7.94 3.18 7.25
C ASP A 90 8.88 2.71 6.12
N ALA A 91 8.34 2.05 5.10
CA ALA A 91 9.10 1.64 3.93
C ALA A 91 9.60 2.85 3.10
N ILE A 92 8.79 3.90 2.95
CA ILE A 92 9.21 5.16 2.29
C ILE A 92 10.32 5.85 3.09
N ARG A 93 10.16 6.00 4.41
CA ARG A 93 11.21 6.57 5.27
C ARG A 93 12.52 5.77 5.20
N SER A 94 12.41 4.45 5.16
CA SER A 94 13.56 3.55 5.01
C SER A 94 14.22 3.67 3.63
N PHE A 95 13.44 3.90 2.58
CA PHE A 95 13.96 4.24 1.25
C PHE A 95 14.74 5.57 1.29
N GLU A 96 14.14 6.64 1.84
CA GLU A 96 14.78 7.96 1.90
C GLU A 96 16.11 7.91 2.66
N GLY A 97 16.12 7.28 3.83
CA GLY A 97 17.32 7.14 4.65
C GLY A 97 18.45 6.37 3.93
N ARG A 98 18.12 5.24 3.28
CA ARG A 98 19.13 4.43 2.57
C ARG A 98 19.64 5.13 1.31
N ALA A 99 18.77 5.79 0.54
CA ALA A 99 19.17 6.50 -0.66
C ALA A 99 20.14 7.66 -0.35
N LEU A 100 19.88 8.41 0.74
CA LEU A 100 20.79 9.44 1.23
C LEU A 100 22.14 8.86 1.66
N GLN A 101 22.14 7.75 2.42
CA GLN A 101 23.37 7.07 2.86
C GLN A 101 24.21 6.56 1.69
N GLN A 102 23.59 6.24 0.56
CA GLN A 102 24.26 5.80 -0.67
C GLN A 102 24.60 6.95 -1.63
N GLY A 103 24.50 8.20 -1.18
CA GLY A 103 25.00 9.36 -1.91
C GLY A 103 24.03 10.02 -2.88
N ALA A 104 22.75 9.63 -2.90
CA ALA A 104 21.73 10.39 -3.63
C ALA A 104 21.55 11.77 -2.99
N SER A 105 21.34 12.81 -3.80
CA SER A 105 21.14 14.16 -3.27
C SER A 105 19.78 14.26 -2.54
N PRO A 106 19.63 15.15 -1.54
CA PRO A 106 18.34 15.37 -0.88
C PRO A 106 17.21 15.73 -1.84
N GLU A 107 17.53 16.46 -2.91
CA GLU A 107 16.58 16.79 -3.97
C GLU A 107 16.14 15.55 -4.76
N GLN A 108 17.08 14.70 -5.16
CA GLN A 108 16.77 13.43 -5.84
C GLN A 108 15.90 12.54 -4.95
N VAL A 109 16.24 12.40 -3.68
CA VAL A 109 15.47 11.58 -2.73
C VAL A 109 14.05 12.12 -2.57
N LYS A 110 13.88 13.44 -2.45
CA LYS A 110 12.56 14.07 -2.36
C LYS A 110 11.71 13.84 -3.61
N ILE A 111 12.29 13.97 -4.80
CA ILE A 111 11.56 13.73 -6.06
C ILE A 111 11.21 12.25 -6.22
N ALA A 112 12.14 11.35 -5.91
CA ALA A 112 11.91 9.92 -5.96
C ALA A 112 10.83 9.47 -4.97
N GLY A 113 10.86 9.99 -3.74
CA GLY A 113 9.82 9.77 -2.73
C GLY A 113 8.45 10.21 -3.23
N TYR A 114 8.38 11.36 -3.89
CA TYR A 114 7.15 11.85 -4.51
C TYR A 114 6.62 10.87 -5.59
N PHE A 115 7.49 10.41 -6.50
CA PHE A 115 7.10 9.44 -7.54
C PHE A 115 6.60 8.12 -6.96
N LEU A 116 7.24 7.61 -5.90
CA LEU A 116 6.83 6.39 -5.22
C LEU A 116 5.48 6.56 -4.50
N CYS A 117 5.30 7.67 -3.77
CA CYS A 117 4.04 8.00 -3.12
C CYS A 117 2.89 8.09 -4.14
N ALA A 118 3.09 8.82 -5.25
CA ALA A 118 2.08 8.95 -6.30
C ALA A 118 1.73 7.60 -6.95
N LEU A 119 2.73 6.77 -7.26
CA LEU A 119 2.54 5.44 -7.83
C LEU A 119 1.76 4.51 -6.90
N ILE A 120 2.10 4.49 -5.61
CA ILE A 120 1.46 3.62 -4.62
C ILE A 120 0.04 4.10 -4.32
N ASP A 121 -0.16 5.40 -4.12
CA ASP A 121 -1.48 5.98 -3.90
C ASP A 121 -2.43 5.65 -5.04
N GLU A 122 -1.99 5.82 -6.30
CA GLU A 122 -2.79 5.46 -7.46
C GLU A 122 -3.06 3.96 -7.54
N ALA A 123 -2.07 3.11 -7.25
CA ALA A 123 -2.27 1.66 -7.24
C ALA A 123 -3.32 1.22 -6.21
N VAL A 124 -3.31 1.81 -5.02
CA VAL A 124 -4.29 1.52 -3.96
C VAL A 124 -5.66 2.08 -4.31
N LEU A 125 -5.74 3.35 -4.72
CA LEU A 125 -7.00 4.02 -5.05
C LEU A 125 -7.67 3.48 -6.32
N ASN A 126 -6.97 2.63 -7.09
CA ASN A 126 -7.56 1.88 -8.20
C ASN A 126 -8.12 0.51 -7.80
N THR A 127 -8.13 0.18 -6.51
CA THR A 127 -8.75 -1.04 -5.99
C THR A 127 -10.09 -0.75 -5.31
N PRO A 128 -11.03 -1.73 -5.27
CA PRO A 128 -12.29 -1.58 -4.53
C PRO A 128 -12.07 -1.32 -3.03
N TRP A 129 -11.10 -1.99 -2.41
CA TRP A 129 -10.83 -1.83 -0.98
C TRP A 129 -10.12 -0.51 -0.66
N GLY A 130 -9.27 0.00 -1.56
CA GLY A 130 -8.62 1.30 -1.38
C GLY A 130 -9.61 2.45 -1.43
N THR A 131 -10.50 2.47 -2.43
CA THR A 131 -11.56 3.51 -2.57
C THR A 131 -12.59 3.48 -1.45
N GLN A 132 -12.86 2.32 -0.85
CA GLN A 132 -13.80 2.16 0.26
C GLN A 132 -13.17 2.42 1.64
N SER A 133 -11.87 2.65 1.69
CA SER A 133 -11.12 2.94 2.92
C SER A 133 -10.90 4.43 3.14
N ASN A 134 -10.22 4.79 4.23
CA ASN A 134 -9.82 6.16 4.49
C ASN A 134 -8.55 6.60 3.72
N TRP A 135 -8.01 5.78 2.80
CA TRP A 135 -6.76 6.06 2.10
C TRP A 135 -6.75 7.42 1.40
N GLY A 136 -7.85 7.81 0.76
CA GLY A 136 -7.94 9.08 0.04
C GLY A 136 -7.78 10.33 0.91
N HIS A 137 -8.17 10.28 2.19
CA HIS A 137 -8.02 11.42 3.12
C HIS A 137 -6.65 11.47 3.78
N ASN A 138 -5.90 10.37 3.74
CA ASN A 138 -4.65 10.22 4.48
C ASN A 138 -3.57 9.52 3.64
N SER A 139 -3.54 9.82 2.34
CA SER A 139 -2.68 9.15 1.37
C SER A 139 -1.20 9.41 1.64
N LEU A 140 -0.30 8.65 0.99
CA LEU A 140 1.14 8.87 1.15
C LEU A 140 1.56 10.26 0.66
N LEU A 141 1.01 10.75 -0.45
CA LEU A 141 1.24 12.13 -0.91
C LEU A 141 0.78 13.18 0.10
N ILE A 142 -0.36 12.97 0.77
CA ILE A 142 -0.82 13.89 1.83
C ILE A 142 0.18 13.88 2.99
N ARG A 143 0.60 12.70 3.45
CA ARG A 143 1.49 12.55 4.61
C ARG A 143 2.91 13.08 4.36
N PHE A 144 3.49 12.87 3.18
CA PHE A 144 4.88 13.23 2.88
C PHE A 144 5.04 14.56 2.15
N HIS A 145 4.04 14.96 1.36
CA HIS A 145 4.13 16.11 0.46
C HIS A 145 3.02 17.14 0.67
N ASN A 146 2.09 16.90 1.59
CA ASN A 146 0.92 17.75 1.85
C ASN A 146 0.11 18.04 0.57
N GLU A 147 -0.02 17.01 -0.29
CA GLU A 147 -0.66 17.10 -1.59
C GLU A 147 -1.71 15.99 -1.74
N ALA A 148 -2.94 16.36 -2.11
CA ALA A 148 -4.04 15.41 -2.23
C ALA A 148 -4.07 14.67 -3.58
N TRP A 149 -3.50 15.24 -4.64
CA TRP A 149 -3.62 14.75 -6.02
C TRP A 149 -2.32 14.93 -6.80
N GLY A 150 -1.50 13.87 -6.87
CA GLY A 150 -0.19 13.92 -7.53
C GLY A 150 -0.16 13.59 -9.02
N GLY A 151 -1.32 13.27 -9.61
CA GLY A 151 -1.43 12.81 -10.99
C GLY A 151 -0.98 13.83 -12.03
N GLU A 152 -1.05 15.14 -11.75
CA GLU A 152 -0.55 16.18 -12.67
C GLU A 152 0.89 16.56 -12.37
N ARG A 153 1.19 16.72 -11.07
CA ARG A 153 2.47 17.23 -10.60
C ARG A 153 3.62 16.25 -10.84
N PHE A 154 3.35 14.93 -10.87
CA PHE A 154 4.29 13.93 -11.38
C PHE A 154 4.83 14.33 -12.76
N PHE A 155 3.95 14.64 -13.72
CA PHE A 155 4.35 14.98 -15.08
C PHE A 155 5.00 16.37 -15.17
N GLN A 156 4.56 17.33 -14.35
CA GLN A 156 5.23 18.64 -14.28
C GLN A 156 6.69 18.50 -13.79
N ILE A 157 6.95 17.59 -12.85
CA ILE A 157 8.31 17.29 -12.39
C ILE A 157 9.07 16.60 -13.52
N LEU A 158 8.47 15.59 -14.16
CA LEU A 158 9.08 14.87 -15.28
C LEU A 158 9.49 15.80 -16.43
N ASP A 159 8.64 16.75 -16.80
CA ASP A 159 8.92 17.75 -17.84
C ASP A 159 10.14 18.62 -17.49
N ARG A 160 10.36 18.91 -16.20
CA ARG A 160 11.57 19.63 -15.74
C ARG A 160 12.81 18.75 -15.80
N LEU A 161 12.70 17.48 -15.39
CA LEU A 161 13.82 16.54 -15.44
C LEU A 161 14.31 16.31 -16.88
N LYS A 162 13.39 16.25 -17.85
CA LYS A 162 13.69 16.12 -19.28
C LYS A 162 14.50 17.28 -19.86
N GLN A 163 14.51 18.46 -19.22
CA GLN A 163 15.32 19.59 -19.65
C GLN A 163 16.82 19.37 -19.38
N HIS A 164 17.16 18.52 -18.41
CA HIS A 164 18.53 18.21 -18.01
C HIS A 164 18.74 16.69 -17.83
N PRO A 165 18.63 15.89 -18.91
CA PRO A 165 18.54 14.43 -18.82
C PRO A 165 19.80 13.79 -18.24
N THR A 166 20.99 14.29 -18.60
CA THR A 166 22.26 13.77 -18.07
C THR A 166 22.38 13.93 -16.54
N GLN A 167 21.81 15.00 -15.98
CA GLN A 167 21.83 15.26 -14.53
C GLN A 167 20.68 14.54 -13.81
N SER A 168 19.62 14.23 -14.55
CA SER A 168 18.37 13.67 -14.03
C SER A 168 18.21 12.17 -14.32
N LEU A 169 19.22 11.51 -14.88
CA LEU A 169 19.13 10.14 -15.38
C LEU A 169 18.51 9.18 -14.36
N ASN A 170 18.99 9.21 -13.11
CA ASN A 170 18.48 8.34 -12.06
C ASN A 170 16.97 8.53 -11.79
N LEU A 171 16.48 9.77 -11.89
CA LEU A 171 15.07 10.09 -11.68
C LEU A 171 14.23 9.78 -12.92
N LEU A 172 14.79 9.96 -14.12
CA LEU A 172 14.13 9.62 -15.38
C LEU A 172 13.91 8.11 -15.49
N GLU A 173 14.90 7.30 -15.13
CA GLU A 173 14.75 5.84 -15.07
C GLU A 173 13.68 5.42 -14.04
N LEU A 174 13.65 6.06 -12.87
CA LEU A 174 12.60 5.79 -11.88
C LEU A 174 11.22 6.18 -12.41
N ALA A 175 11.09 7.33 -13.07
CA ALA A 175 9.84 7.75 -13.70
C ALA A 175 9.40 6.76 -14.79
N TYR A 176 10.33 6.29 -15.62
CA TYR A 176 10.10 5.25 -16.61
C TYR A 176 9.55 3.97 -15.96
N LEU A 177 10.10 3.54 -14.83
CA LEU A 177 9.59 2.39 -14.09
C LEU A 177 8.18 2.63 -13.52
N CYS A 178 7.90 3.82 -12.98
CA CYS A 178 6.56 4.18 -12.53
C CYS A 178 5.53 4.07 -13.66
N LEU A 179 5.83 4.61 -14.85
CA LEU A 179 4.98 4.53 -16.04
C LEU A 179 4.83 3.08 -16.52
N SER A 180 5.92 2.32 -16.55
CA SER A 180 5.93 0.91 -16.97
C SER A 180 5.14 0.00 -16.03
N LEU A 181 5.09 0.35 -14.73
CA LEU A 181 4.25 -0.33 -13.77
C LEU A 181 2.77 0.03 -13.94
N GLY A 182 2.45 1.08 -14.71
CA GLY A 182 1.10 1.52 -15.05
C GLY A 182 0.64 2.71 -14.24
N PHE A 183 1.53 3.64 -13.89
CA PHE A 183 1.11 4.97 -13.43
C PHE A 183 0.54 5.77 -14.60
N GLU A 184 -0.66 6.30 -14.42
CA GLU A 184 -1.37 7.07 -15.44
C GLU A 184 -1.54 8.55 -15.05
N GLY A 185 -1.75 8.83 -13.77
CA GLY A 185 -2.01 10.17 -13.26
C GLY A 185 -3.08 10.91 -14.06
N LYS A 186 -2.77 12.13 -14.49
CA LYS A 186 -3.69 12.98 -15.28
C LYS A 186 -4.18 12.33 -16.58
N TYR A 187 -3.43 11.38 -17.16
CA TYR A 187 -3.78 10.74 -18.42
C TYR A 187 -4.89 9.70 -18.30
N ARG A 188 -5.21 9.24 -17.08
CA ARG A 188 -6.30 8.27 -16.84
C ARG A 188 -7.66 8.75 -17.35
N VAL A 189 -7.92 10.04 -17.24
CA VAL A 189 -9.19 10.67 -17.65
C VAL A 189 -9.08 11.42 -18.98
N ALA A 190 -7.89 11.48 -19.57
CA ALA A 190 -7.67 12.15 -20.84
C ALA A 190 -8.05 11.24 -22.01
N GLY A 191 -8.75 11.78 -23.00
CA GLY A 191 -9.00 11.07 -24.24
C GLY A 191 -7.67 10.77 -24.94
N GLY A 192 -7.36 9.49 -25.13
CA GLY A 192 -6.10 9.05 -25.74
C GLY A 192 -5.05 8.54 -24.74
N GLY A 193 -5.16 8.85 -23.45
CA GLY A 193 -4.06 8.90 -22.46
C GLY A 193 -3.03 7.76 -22.46
N ILE A 194 -3.43 6.53 -22.80
CA ILE A 194 -2.52 5.38 -22.95
C ILE A 194 -1.47 5.65 -24.03
N ARG A 195 -1.83 6.30 -25.14
CA ARG A 195 -0.92 6.65 -26.23
C ARG A 195 0.10 7.69 -25.78
N GLU A 196 -0.33 8.70 -25.04
CA GLU A 196 0.54 9.74 -24.48
C GLU A 196 1.54 9.15 -23.47
N ILE A 197 1.11 8.21 -22.62
CA ILE A 197 2.00 7.50 -21.70
C ILE A 197 3.03 6.68 -22.47
N GLU A 198 2.61 5.96 -23.52
CA GLU A 198 3.53 5.15 -24.32
C GLU A 198 4.54 6.01 -25.08
N GLN A 199 4.10 7.13 -25.66
CA GLN A 199 5.00 8.10 -26.28
C GLN A 199 6.01 8.65 -25.26
N LEU A 200 5.52 9.05 -24.09
CA LEU A 200 6.37 9.57 -23.02
C LEU A 200 7.43 8.55 -22.58
N ARG A 201 7.09 7.26 -22.49
CA ARG A 201 8.04 6.20 -22.15
C ARG A 201 9.12 6.01 -23.22
N GLN A 202 8.83 6.26 -24.49
CA GLN A 202 9.81 6.18 -25.58
C GLN A 202 10.75 7.39 -25.61
N GLU A 203 10.36 8.49 -24.97
CA GLU A 203 11.16 9.72 -24.87
C GLU A 203 12.08 9.78 -23.63
N LEU A 204 11.95 8.83 -22.69
CA LEU A 204 12.78 8.71 -21.49
C LEU A 204 13.96 7.75 -21.72
#